data_AF-A0A4S2LJH1-F1
#
_entry.id   AF-A0A4S2LJH1-F1
#
_cell.length_a   1.000
_cell.length_b   1.000
_cell.length_c   1.000
_cell.angle_alpha   90.00
_cell.angle_beta   90.00
_cell.angle_gamma   90.00
#
_symmetry.space_group_name_H-M   'P 1'
#
loop_
_entity.id
_entity.type
_entity.pdbx_description
1 polymer ?
#
loop_
_entity_poly.entity_id
_entity_poly.type
_entity_poly.pdbx_seq_one_letter_code
_entity_poly.pdbx_strand_id
1 'polypeptide(L)'
;MDISTNLSSADLKQCQLIGYIDNKVILLRLRVDQGSKTGWHIIAVDQHAAHERILLEQLESQWERVGQTKNDSTGISTVRYAVKFDGVSGKSLRQCYENHPDALNSLKSFGLELELDPKDSTSIRAISIPEIFTRSGNLCTRAEGDVLKFFKTFAENYKMGKKKLFNHLREVIHPHLQKRACNSAIRFGDPLKESEIEELIHRLSVCRLPFQCAHGRPTCAILSTLFDT
;
A
#
# COMPACT_ATOMS: atom_id res chain seq x y z
N MET A 1 -17.47 11.49 -29.37
CA MET A 1 -17.00 12.79 -28.84
C MET A 1 -16.43 12.49 -27.47
N ASP A 2 -15.12 12.26 -27.39
CA ASP A 2 -14.40 12.15 -26.13
C ASP A 2 -14.21 13.56 -25.56
N ILE A 3 -15.19 14.03 -24.80
CA ILE A 3 -14.92 15.09 -23.83
C ILE A 3 -14.19 14.38 -22.69
N SER A 4 -12.87 14.35 -22.70
CA SER A 4 -12.07 14.10 -21.49
C SER A 4 -12.22 15.37 -20.63
N THR A 5 -13.01 15.52 -19.54
CA THR A 5 -13.47 14.68 -18.41
C THR A 5 -12.38 14.05 -17.53
N ASN A 6 -11.15 14.58 -17.60
CA ASN A 6 -10.13 14.19 -16.63
C ASN A 6 -10.25 15.05 -15.37
N LEU A 7 -10.78 14.46 -14.29
CA LEU A 7 -10.65 15.01 -12.95
C LEU A 7 -9.18 15.03 -12.53
N SER A 8 -8.77 16.08 -11.83
CA SER A 8 -7.46 16.21 -11.19
C SER A 8 -7.55 16.15 -9.67
N SER A 9 -6.44 15.89 -8.99
CA SER A 9 -6.39 15.94 -7.52
C SER A 9 -6.79 17.31 -6.98
N ALA A 10 -6.51 18.39 -7.73
CA ALA A 10 -6.91 19.74 -7.36
C ALA A 10 -8.43 19.92 -7.44
N ASP A 11 -9.08 19.28 -8.42
CA ASP A 11 -10.53 19.31 -8.57
C ASP A 11 -11.24 18.64 -7.39
N LEU A 12 -10.72 17.51 -6.90
CA LEU A 12 -11.26 16.85 -5.71
C LEU A 12 -11.25 17.75 -4.47
N LYS A 13 -10.28 18.68 -4.34
CA LYS A 13 -10.22 19.64 -3.23
C LYS A 13 -11.26 20.75 -3.33
N GLN A 14 -11.74 21.02 -4.54
CA GLN A 14 -12.73 22.08 -4.83
C GLN A 14 -14.16 21.52 -4.89
N CYS A 15 -14.29 20.20 -4.87
CA CYS A 15 -15.58 19.52 -4.85
C CYS A 15 -16.36 19.86 -3.58
N GLN A 16 -17.68 19.99 -3.73
CA GLN A 16 -18.62 20.18 -2.64
C GLN A 16 -19.48 18.94 -2.48
N LEU A 17 -19.68 18.48 -1.24
CA LEU A 17 -20.61 17.40 -0.94
C LEU A 17 -22.04 17.80 -1.27
N ILE A 18 -22.77 16.95 -2.00
CA ILE A 18 -24.18 17.17 -2.34
C ILE A 18 -25.09 16.02 -1.91
N GLY A 19 -24.52 14.88 -1.54
CA GLY A 19 -25.31 13.74 -1.08
C GLY A 19 -24.46 12.52 -0.77
N TYR A 20 -25.11 11.55 -0.15
CA TYR A 20 -24.51 10.27 0.22
C TYR A 20 -25.57 9.18 0.06
N ILE A 21 -25.37 8.28 -0.89
CA ILE A 21 -26.36 7.28 -1.30
C ILE A 21 -26.04 5.95 -0.63
N ASP A 22 -27.05 5.38 0.04
CA ASP A 22 -27.08 4.02 0.61
C ASP A 22 -25.85 3.65 1.45
N ASN A 23 -25.23 4.63 2.09
CA ASN A 23 -23.96 4.47 2.80
C ASN A 23 -22.83 3.87 1.94
N LYS A 24 -22.78 4.21 0.65
CA LYS A 24 -21.88 3.57 -0.33
C LYS A 24 -21.20 4.57 -1.25
N VAL A 25 -21.99 5.49 -1.81
CA VAL A 25 -21.56 6.40 -2.86
C VAL A 25 -21.70 7.82 -2.38
N ILE A 26 -20.58 8.52 -2.33
CA ILE A 26 -20.52 9.95 -2.02
C ILE A 26 -20.76 10.72 -3.32
N LEU A 27 -21.70 11.64 -3.32
CA LEU A 27 -21.97 12.53 -4.44
C LEU A 27 -21.34 13.89 -4.20
N LEU A 28 -20.51 14.31 -5.14
CA LEU A 28 -19.86 15.61 -5.14
C LEU A 28 -20.32 16.42 -6.34
N ARG A 29 -20.27 17.75 -6.21
CA ARG A 29 -20.33 18.66 -7.36
C ARG A 29 -19.04 19.46 -7.50
N LEU A 30 -18.64 19.71 -8.73
CA LEU A 30 -17.50 20.56 -9.08
C LEU A 30 -17.94 21.60 -10.09
N ARG A 31 -17.61 22.87 -9.83
CA ARG A 31 -17.90 23.97 -10.77
C ARG A 31 -17.03 23.79 -12.01
N VAL A 32 -17.62 23.94 -13.20
CA VAL A 32 -16.88 23.85 -14.46
C VAL A 32 -17.22 24.99 -15.41
N ASP A 33 -16.18 25.47 -16.10
CA ASP A 33 -16.27 26.51 -17.11
C ASP A 33 -15.78 25.94 -18.44
N GLN A 34 -16.67 25.82 -19.42
CA GLN A 34 -16.35 25.38 -20.78
C GLN A 34 -16.63 26.50 -21.77
N GLY A 35 -15.66 27.43 -21.89
CA GLY A 35 -15.78 28.59 -22.77
C GLY A 35 -16.83 29.57 -22.25
N SER A 36 -17.93 29.74 -22.97
CA SER A 36 -19.02 30.66 -22.62
C SER A 36 -20.09 30.08 -21.69
N LYS A 37 -19.97 28.79 -21.32
CA LYS A 37 -20.94 28.10 -20.46
C LYS A 37 -20.31 27.68 -19.15
N THR A 38 -20.97 28.05 -18.05
CA THR A 38 -20.65 27.59 -16.70
C THR A 38 -21.62 26.48 -16.30
N GLY A 39 -21.20 25.62 -15.38
CA GLY A 39 -22.02 24.49 -14.96
C GLY A 39 -21.43 23.70 -13.80
N TRP A 40 -21.92 22.49 -13.62
CA TRP A 40 -21.51 21.57 -12.56
C TRP A 40 -21.27 20.18 -13.11
N HIS A 41 -20.09 19.61 -12.82
CA HIS A 41 -19.91 18.18 -12.86
C HIS A 41 -20.54 17.56 -11.62
N ILE A 42 -21.31 16.49 -11.81
CA ILE A 42 -21.79 15.62 -10.75
C ILE A 42 -20.88 14.39 -10.72
N ILE A 43 -20.24 14.15 -9.59
CA ILE A 43 -19.22 13.12 -9.43
C ILE A 43 -19.69 12.12 -8.38
N ALA A 44 -19.63 10.83 -8.70
CA ALA A 44 -19.81 9.75 -7.75
C ALA A 44 -18.46 9.23 -7.29
N VAL A 45 -18.29 9.06 -5.98
CA VAL A 45 -17.11 8.47 -5.35
C VAL A 45 -17.53 7.23 -4.58
N ASP A 46 -16.91 6.09 -4.88
CA ASP A 46 -17.07 4.86 -4.11
C ASP A 46 -16.27 4.97 -2.80
N GLN A 47 -16.96 4.95 -1.66
CA GLN A 47 -16.33 5.15 -0.35
C GLN A 47 -15.27 4.09 -0.04
N HIS A 48 -15.53 2.84 -0.46
CA HIS A 48 -14.67 1.71 -0.16
C HIS A 48 -13.41 1.81 -1.01
N ALA A 49 -13.58 2.00 -2.32
CA ALA A 49 -12.47 2.16 -3.25
C ALA A 49 -11.58 3.37 -2.89
N ALA A 50 -12.19 4.49 -2.49
CA ALA A 50 -11.48 5.68 -2.01
C ALA A 50 -10.66 5.36 -0.75
N HIS A 51 -11.26 4.71 0.25
CA HIS A 51 -10.54 4.40 1.48
C HIS A 51 -9.43 3.36 1.27
N GLU A 52 -9.63 2.36 0.39
CA GLU A 52 -8.59 1.41 -0.01
C GLU A 52 -7.35 2.11 -0.56
N ARG A 53 -7.53 3.10 -1.46
CA ARG A 53 -6.43 3.88 -2.04
C ARG A 53 -5.66 4.63 -0.96
N ILE A 54 -6.38 5.35 -0.10
CA ILE A 54 -5.78 6.12 0.99
C ILE A 54 -4.94 5.22 1.90
N LEU A 55 -5.48 4.07 2.32
CA LEU A 55 -4.79 3.14 3.19
C LEU A 55 -3.57 2.50 2.50
N LEU A 56 -3.68 2.14 1.23
CA LEU A 56 -2.55 1.59 0.46
C LEU A 56 -1.39 2.59 0.43
N GLU A 57 -1.65 3.85 0.08
CA GLU A 57 -0.57 4.85 -0.01
C GLU A 57 0.01 5.22 1.35
N GLN A 58 -0.78 5.18 2.41
CA GLN A 58 -0.28 5.33 3.78
C GLN A 58 0.67 4.19 4.16
N LEU A 59 0.29 2.95 3.86
CA LEU A 59 1.14 1.78 4.08
C LEU A 59 2.41 1.87 3.24
N GLU A 60 2.32 2.20 1.95
CA GLU A 60 3.49 2.38 1.08
C GLU A 60 4.44 3.47 1.61
N SER A 61 3.91 4.59 2.09
CA SER A 61 4.70 5.70 2.64
C SER A 61 5.45 5.31 3.92
N GLN A 62 4.94 4.39 4.73
CA GLN A 62 5.68 3.83 5.88
C GLN A 62 6.93 3.08 5.42
N TRP A 63 6.81 2.28 4.37
CA TRP A 63 7.94 1.52 3.83
C TRP A 63 8.91 2.37 2.99
N GLU A 64 8.40 3.35 2.24
CA GLU A 64 9.23 4.30 1.49
C GLU A 64 10.15 5.10 2.41
N ARG A 65 9.68 5.47 3.60
CA ARG A 65 10.50 6.15 4.61
C ARG A 65 11.70 5.31 5.05
N VAL A 66 11.55 3.99 5.17
CA VAL A 66 12.67 3.08 5.46
C VAL A 66 13.71 3.09 4.34
N GLY A 67 13.26 3.14 3.08
CA GLY A 67 14.13 3.27 1.92
C GLY A 67 14.85 4.63 1.79
N GLN A 68 14.40 5.65 2.52
CA GLN A 68 14.91 7.03 2.44
C GLN A 68 15.71 7.46 3.67
N THR A 69 15.51 6.83 4.84
CA THR A 69 16.19 7.21 6.08
C THR A 69 17.65 6.73 6.14
N LYS A 70 18.51 7.60 6.68
CA LYS A 70 19.88 7.23 7.06
C LYS A 70 19.95 6.48 8.39
N ASN A 71 18.91 6.60 9.23
CA ASN A 71 18.85 5.92 10.52
C ASN A 71 18.32 4.48 10.37
N ASP A 72 18.75 3.60 11.27
CA ASP A 72 18.35 2.18 11.27
C ASP A 72 17.03 1.91 12.03
N SER A 73 16.42 2.95 12.61
CA SER A 73 15.13 2.83 13.30
C SER A 73 14.03 2.44 12.31
N THR A 74 13.45 1.27 12.51
CA THR A 74 12.37 0.74 11.66
C THR A 74 11.06 1.48 11.94
N GLY A 75 10.53 2.18 10.94
CA GLY A 75 9.12 2.58 10.91
C GLY A 75 8.18 1.42 10.55
N ILE A 76 8.72 0.21 10.34
CA ILE A 76 8.00 -1.01 10.00
C ILE A 76 7.72 -1.79 11.28
N SER A 77 6.46 -2.10 11.53
CA SER A 77 6.06 -3.03 12.58
C SER A 77 6.59 -4.43 12.29
N THR A 78 7.20 -5.07 13.28
CA THR A 78 7.70 -6.44 13.19
C THR A 78 6.97 -7.35 14.16
N VAL A 79 7.01 -8.65 13.88
CA VAL A 79 6.51 -9.69 14.78
C VAL A 79 7.57 -10.77 14.93
N ARG A 80 7.74 -11.25 16.17
CA ARG A 80 8.58 -12.42 16.44
C ARG A 80 7.84 -13.65 15.97
N TYR A 81 8.35 -14.25 14.90
CA TYR A 81 7.77 -15.43 14.31
C TYR A 81 8.89 -16.31 13.78
N ALA A 82 8.93 -17.56 14.22
CA ALA A 82 9.95 -18.52 13.81
C ALA A 82 9.53 -19.21 12.51
N VAL A 83 10.14 -18.82 11.39
CA VAL A 83 9.99 -19.54 10.10
C VAL A 83 11.26 -20.32 9.85
N LYS A 84 11.20 -21.65 9.90
CA LYS A 84 12.33 -22.50 9.51
C LYS A 84 12.31 -22.70 7.99
N PHE A 85 13.40 -22.35 7.34
CA PHE A 85 13.66 -22.72 5.95
C PHE A 85 14.68 -23.85 5.93
N ASP A 86 14.34 -24.97 5.31
CA ASP A 86 15.18 -26.17 5.22
C ASP A 86 15.33 -26.66 3.77
N GLY A 87 16.04 -27.78 3.60
CA GLY A 87 16.26 -28.40 2.30
C GLY A 87 17.03 -27.49 1.33
N VAL A 88 16.59 -27.44 0.08
CA VAL A 88 17.23 -26.63 -0.97
C VAL A 88 17.07 -25.14 -0.68
N SER A 89 15.88 -24.70 -0.27
CA SER A 89 15.58 -23.30 0.03
C SER A 89 16.41 -22.79 1.21
N GLY A 90 16.51 -23.58 2.28
CA GLY A 90 17.33 -23.27 3.45
C GLY A 90 18.83 -23.17 3.10
N LYS A 91 19.37 -24.14 2.35
CA LYS A 91 20.77 -24.11 1.88
C LYS A 91 21.09 -22.85 1.07
N SER A 92 20.27 -22.53 0.07
CA SER A 92 20.48 -21.34 -0.77
C SER A 92 20.42 -20.06 0.05
N LEU A 93 19.44 -19.94 0.96
CA LEU A 93 19.31 -18.78 1.84
C LEU A 93 20.52 -18.62 2.76
N ARG A 94 20.94 -19.71 3.39
CA ARG A 94 22.11 -19.73 4.27
C ARG A 94 23.37 -19.33 3.52
N GLN A 95 23.59 -19.88 2.32
CA GLN A 95 24.73 -19.50 1.49
C GLN A 95 24.69 -18.01 1.13
N CYS A 96 23.53 -17.46 0.76
CA CYS A 96 23.37 -16.02 0.53
C CYS A 96 23.67 -15.20 1.80
N TYR A 97 23.21 -15.63 2.97
CA TYR A 97 23.47 -14.99 4.26
C TYR A 97 24.97 -14.97 4.58
N GLU A 98 25.64 -16.12 4.45
CA GLU A 98 27.07 -16.29 4.74
C GLU A 98 27.96 -15.51 3.76
N ASN A 99 27.57 -15.44 2.48
CA ASN A 99 28.31 -14.68 1.46
C ASN A 99 28.12 -13.16 1.56
N HIS A 100 27.14 -12.69 2.33
CA HIS A 100 26.77 -11.28 2.42
C HIS A 100 26.58 -10.82 3.87
N PRO A 101 27.61 -10.91 4.73
CA PRO A 101 27.50 -10.58 6.16
C PRO A 101 27.10 -9.12 6.42
N ASP A 102 27.53 -8.19 5.57
CA ASP A 102 27.17 -6.76 5.68
C ASP A 102 25.68 -6.50 5.42
N ALA A 103 25.02 -7.40 4.70
CA ALA A 103 23.61 -7.29 4.36
C ALA A 103 22.73 -7.40 5.62
N LEU A 104 23.20 -8.08 6.66
CA LEU A 104 22.45 -8.35 7.91
C LEU A 104 22.07 -7.09 8.67
N ASN A 105 23.00 -6.13 8.76
CA ASN A 105 22.75 -4.87 9.45
C ASN A 105 21.63 -4.08 8.76
N SER A 106 21.61 -4.12 7.43
CA SER A 106 20.58 -3.46 6.63
C SER A 106 19.26 -4.24 6.62
N LEU A 107 19.29 -5.56 6.75
CA LEU A 107 18.09 -6.42 6.71
C LEU A 107 17.14 -6.11 7.87
N LYS A 108 17.71 -5.85 9.06
CA LYS A 108 16.98 -5.43 10.25
C LYS A 108 16.15 -4.18 10.01
N SER A 109 16.67 -3.23 9.22
CA SER A 109 15.96 -1.99 8.90
C SER A 109 14.66 -2.23 8.12
N PHE A 110 14.57 -3.36 7.41
CA PHE A 110 13.38 -3.81 6.70
C PHE A 110 12.53 -4.79 7.51
N GLY A 111 12.84 -4.99 8.80
CA GLY A 111 12.06 -5.78 9.75
C GLY A 111 12.30 -7.29 9.70
N LEU A 112 13.31 -7.76 8.96
CA LEU A 112 13.66 -9.17 8.87
C LEU A 112 14.94 -9.46 9.67
N GLU A 113 14.85 -10.37 10.63
CA GLU A 113 16.00 -10.90 11.37
C GLU A 113 16.09 -12.40 11.16
N LEU A 114 17.28 -12.87 10.82
CA LEU A 114 17.56 -14.28 10.60
C LEU A 114 18.60 -14.82 11.58
N GLU A 115 18.47 -16.11 11.88
CA GLU A 115 19.36 -16.88 12.74
C GLU A 115 19.76 -18.17 12.03
N LEU A 116 21.06 -18.47 12.00
CA LEU A 116 21.57 -19.73 11.49
C LEU A 116 21.26 -20.87 12.48
N ASP A 117 20.90 -22.05 11.97
CA ASP A 117 20.82 -23.22 12.82
C ASP A 117 22.24 -23.79 13.06
N PRO A 118 22.73 -23.81 14.32
CA PRO A 118 24.06 -24.36 14.61
C PRO A 118 24.13 -25.88 14.44
N LYS A 119 22.99 -26.58 14.47
CA LYS A 119 22.92 -28.04 14.38
C LYS A 119 22.61 -28.56 12.98
N ASP A 120 22.16 -27.68 12.09
CA ASP A 120 21.70 -28.04 10.75
C ASP A 120 22.29 -27.08 9.71
N SER A 121 23.33 -27.55 9.01
CA SER A 121 24.03 -26.81 7.94
C SER A 121 23.14 -26.47 6.75
N THR A 122 21.91 -27.01 6.70
CA THR A 122 20.97 -26.86 5.60
C THR A 122 19.81 -25.93 5.92
N SER A 123 19.74 -25.42 7.16
CA SER A 123 18.62 -24.60 7.59
C SER A 123 19.01 -23.23 8.15
N ILE A 124 18.07 -22.31 8.02
CA ILE A 124 18.11 -20.95 8.54
C ILE A 124 16.71 -20.59 9.02
N ARG A 125 16.62 -19.80 10.08
CA ARG A 125 15.34 -19.36 10.65
C ARG A 125 15.18 -17.86 10.51
N ALA A 126 14.01 -17.41 10.07
CA ALA A 126 13.58 -16.06 10.41
C ALA A 126 13.07 -16.05 11.85
N ILE A 127 13.56 -15.13 12.67
CA ILE A 127 13.15 -14.97 14.09
C ILE A 127 12.28 -13.71 14.29
N SER A 128 12.40 -12.76 13.37
CA SER A 128 11.53 -11.59 13.27
C SER A 128 11.24 -11.34 11.80
N ILE A 129 9.98 -11.08 11.49
CA ILE A 129 9.53 -10.73 10.13
C ILE A 129 8.69 -9.44 10.16
N PRO A 130 8.57 -8.73 9.04
CA PRO A 130 7.62 -7.64 8.91
C PRO A 130 6.18 -8.10 9.16
N GLU A 131 5.44 -7.36 9.98
CA GLU A 131 4.05 -7.68 10.35
C GLU A 131 3.13 -7.74 9.11
N ILE A 132 3.53 -7.13 7.98
CA ILE A 132 2.79 -7.18 6.72
C ILE A 132 2.57 -8.61 6.21
N PHE A 133 3.46 -9.55 6.57
CA PHE A 133 3.34 -10.97 6.23
C PHE A 133 2.41 -11.74 7.18
N THR A 134 1.83 -11.07 8.18
CA THR A 134 1.02 -11.69 9.23
C THR A 134 -0.37 -11.10 9.34
N ARG A 135 -1.27 -11.87 9.95
CA ARG A 135 -2.62 -11.47 10.33
C ARG A 135 -2.93 -12.05 11.70
N SER A 136 -3.29 -11.19 12.65
CA SER A 136 -3.59 -11.59 14.03
C SER A 136 -2.46 -12.42 14.67
N GLY A 137 -1.20 -12.03 14.41
CA GLY A 137 0.00 -12.70 14.94
C GLY A 137 0.43 -13.98 14.22
N ASN A 138 -0.34 -14.47 13.25
CA ASN A 138 -0.03 -15.67 12.47
C ASN A 138 0.43 -15.31 11.05
N LEU A 139 1.32 -16.12 10.46
CA LEU A 139 1.68 -15.97 9.05
C LEU A 139 0.44 -16.05 8.15
N CYS A 140 0.35 -15.14 7.18
CA CYS A 140 -0.62 -15.24 6.12
C CYS A 140 -0.41 -16.51 5.29
N THR A 141 -1.47 -17.05 4.70
CA THR A 141 -1.38 -18.21 3.81
C THR A 141 -0.37 -17.95 2.69
N ARG A 142 0.59 -18.87 2.50
CA ARG A 142 1.72 -18.78 1.53
C ARG A 142 2.77 -17.72 1.82
N ALA A 143 2.67 -16.98 2.93
CA ALA A 143 3.63 -15.91 3.24
C ALA A 143 5.05 -16.43 3.51
N GLU A 144 5.25 -17.71 3.85
CA GLU A 144 6.60 -18.31 3.95
C GLU A 144 7.38 -18.17 2.63
N GLY A 145 6.71 -18.42 1.50
CA GLY A 145 7.29 -18.24 0.17
C GLY A 145 7.60 -16.78 -0.14
N ASP A 146 6.77 -15.85 0.34
CA ASP A 146 6.99 -14.41 0.17
C ASP A 146 8.10 -13.88 1.07
N VAL A 147 8.24 -14.38 2.31
CA VAL A 147 9.38 -14.08 3.19
C VAL A 147 10.68 -14.60 2.58
N LEU A 148 10.66 -15.81 2.04
CA LEU A 148 11.78 -16.39 1.29
C LEU A 148 12.15 -15.51 0.08
N LYS A 149 11.16 -15.11 -0.71
CA LYS A 149 11.35 -14.21 -1.86
C LYS A 149 11.89 -12.86 -1.44
N PHE A 150 11.34 -12.27 -0.36
CA PHE A 150 11.76 -10.99 0.19
C PHE A 150 13.24 -11.00 0.55
N PHE A 151 13.69 -12.04 1.26
CA PHE A 151 15.10 -12.19 1.59
C PHE A 151 15.98 -12.34 0.34
N LYS A 152 15.61 -13.21 -0.61
CA LYS A 152 16.40 -13.42 -1.83
C LYS A 152 16.55 -12.11 -2.60
N THR A 153 15.44 -11.41 -2.81
CA THR A 153 15.43 -10.09 -3.44
C THR A 153 16.29 -9.09 -2.66
N PHE A 154 16.29 -9.11 -1.34
CA PHE A 154 17.18 -8.28 -0.54
C PHE A 154 18.66 -8.61 -0.78
N ALA A 155 19.03 -9.89 -0.64
CA ALA A 155 20.41 -10.37 -0.76
C ALA A 155 21.00 -10.11 -2.16
N GLU A 156 20.17 -10.16 -3.20
CA GLU A 156 20.58 -9.86 -4.58
C GLU A 156 20.79 -8.35 -4.82
N ASN A 157 20.11 -7.47 -4.08
CA ASN A 157 20.01 -6.04 -4.39
C ASN A 157 20.54 -5.09 -3.31
N TYR A 158 21.02 -5.58 -2.14
CA TYR A 158 21.37 -4.73 -0.99
C TYR A 158 22.44 -3.67 -1.27
N LYS A 159 23.35 -3.94 -2.22
CA LYS A 159 24.43 -3.01 -2.62
C LYS A 159 23.94 -1.84 -3.48
N MET A 160 22.71 -1.86 -3.99
CA MET A 160 22.20 -0.88 -4.97
C MET A 160 21.72 0.44 -4.33
N GLY A 161 21.90 0.60 -3.02
CA GLY A 161 21.40 1.73 -2.23
C GLY A 161 19.93 1.57 -1.82
N LYS A 162 19.57 2.10 -0.65
CA LYS A 162 18.27 1.86 0.01
C LYS A 162 17.04 2.14 -0.87
N LYS A 163 17.07 3.21 -1.68
CA LYS A 163 15.96 3.56 -2.60
C LYS A 163 15.73 2.50 -3.69
N LYS A 164 16.79 2.05 -4.37
CA LYS A 164 16.68 1.02 -5.41
C LYS A 164 16.32 -0.33 -4.81
N LEU A 165 16.94 -0.69 -3.68
CA LEU A 165 16.60 -1.89 -2.92
C LEU A 165 15.11 -1.90 -2.56
N PHE A 166 14.59 -0.81 -2.01
CA PHE A 166 13.17 -0.69 -1.67
C PHE A 166 12.26 -0.95 -2.88
N ASN A 167 12.57 -0.42 -4.06
CA ASN A 167 11.76 -0.67 -5.26
C ASN A 167 11.67 -2.17 -5.61
N HIS A 168 12.75 -2.95 -5.41
CA HIS A 168 12.71 -4.39 -5.64
C HIS A 168 11.89 -5.11 -4.56
N LEU A 169 12.06 -4.71 -3.30
CA LEU A 169 11.30 -5.28 -2.18
C LEU A 169 9.81 -4.94 -2.25
N ARG A 170 9.48 -3.76 -2.78
CA ARG A 170 8.11 -3.29 -3.01
C ARG A 170 7.30 -4.33 -3.78
N GLU A 171 7.86 -4.91 -4.83
CA GLU A 171 7.18 -5.93 -5.64
C GLU A 171 6.80 -7.19 -4.83
N VAL A 172 7.54 -7.51 -3.78
CA VAL A 172 7.25 -8.65 -2.90
C VAL A 172 6.16 -8.30 -1.89
N ILE A 173 6.20 -7.10 -1.31
CA ILE A 173 5.27 -6.69 -0.25
C ILE A 173 3.96 -6.10 -0.81
N HIS A 174 3.94 -5.58 -2.03
CA HIS A 174 2.79 -4.85 -2.59
C HIS A 174 1.48 -5.65 -2.55
N PRO A 175 1.45 -6.96 -2.89
CA PRO A 175 0.23 -7.77 -2.75
C PRO A 175 -0.27 -7.85 -1.30
N HIS A 176 0.65 -7.88 -0.32
CA HIS A 176 0.29 -7.87 1.11
C HIS A 176 -0.20 -6.49 1.55
N LEU A 177 0.36 -5.40 1.02
CA LEU A 177 -0.10 -4.02 1.27
C LEU A 177 -1.52 -3.82 0.72
N GLN A 178 -1.80 -4.24 -0.52
CA GLN A 178 -3.14 -4.20 -1.12
C GLN A 178 -4.14 -4.97 -0.27
N LYS A 179 -3.79 -6.21 0.10
CA LYS A 179 -4.65 -7.05 0.94
C LYS A 179 -4.89 -6.43 2.33
N ARG A 180 -3.89 -5.81 2.95
CA ARG A 180 -4.04 -5.14 4.26
C ARG A 180 -4.89 -3.89 4.17
N ALA A 181 -4.73 -3.09 3.10
CA ALA A 181 -5.57 -1.92 2.82
C ALA A 181 -7.03 -2.33 2.63
N CYS A 182 -7.31 -3.32 1.78
CA CYS A 182 -8.66 -3.86 1.55
C CYS A 182 -9.32 -4.39 2.82
N ASN A 183 -8.58 -5.14 3.64
CA ASN A 183 -9.12 -5.69 4.88
C ASN A 183 -9.41 -4.64 5.96
N SER A 184 -8.73 -3.48 5.91
CA SER A 184 -8.86 -2.41 6.90
C SER A 184 -9.73 -1.24 6.41
N ALA A 185 -10.07 -1.23 5.12
CA ALA A 185 -10.93 -0.21 4.54
C ALA A 185 -12.35 -0.28 5.11
N ILE A 186 -13.02 0.89 5.07
CA ILE A 186 -14.43 1.05 5.39
C ILE A 186 -15.20 0.07 4.49
N ARG A 187 -16.14 -0.70 5.04
CA ARG A 187 -16.92 -1.64 4.24
C ARG A 187 -17.96 -0.90 3.42
N PHE A 188 -18.33 -1.51 2.31
CA PHE A 188 -19.41 -1.01 1.47
C PHE A 188 -20.73 -1.07 2.25
N GLY A 189 -21.38 0.08 2.49
CA GLY A 189 -22.58 0.17 3.31
C GLY A 189 -22.33 0.62 4.75
N ASP A 190 -21.08 0.71 5.21
CA ASP A 190 -20.78 1.28 6.52
C ASP A 190 -21.13 2.77 6.52
N PRO A 191 -21.93 3.26 7.49
CA PRO A 191 -22.35 4.66 7.54
C PRO A 191 -21.18 5.57 7.90
N LEU A 192 -21.10 6.73 7.24
CA LEU A 192 -20.16 7.79 7.53
C LEU A 192 -20.91 9.08 7.88
N LYS A 193 -20.41 9.80 8.87
CA LYS A 193 -20.81 11.18 9.15
C LYS A 193 -20.28 12.10 8.06
N GLU A 194 -20.92 13.24 7.89
CA GLU A 194 -20.49 14.27 6.93
C GLU A 194 -19.02 14.67 7.11
N SER A 195 -18.57 14.89 8.35
CA SER A 195 -17.16 15.19 8.65
C SER A 195 -16.20 14.06 8.25
N GLU A 196 -16.63 12.80 8.32
CA GLU A 196 -15.82 11.65 7.91
C GLU A 196 -15.75 11.54 6.39
N ILE A 197 -16.83 11.90 5.69
CA ILE A 197 -16.87 11.99 4.24
C ILE A 197 -15.93 13.11 3.76
N GLU A 198 -16.01 14.29 4.36
CA GLU A 198 -15.13 15.41 4.03
C GLU A 198 -13.65 15.05 4.21
N GLU A 199 -13.30 14.42 5.33
CA GLU A 199 -11.94 13.94 5.59
C GLU A 199 -11.52 12.85 4.60
N LEU A 200 -12.42 11.93 4.22
CA LEU A 200 -12.14 10.91 3.22
C LEU A 200 -11.81 11.53 1.87
N ILE A 201 -12.60 12.50 1.40
CA ILE A 201 -12.37 13.21 0.14
C ILE A 201 -11.08 14.03 0.22
N HIS A 202 -10.83 14.71 1.34
CA HIS A 202 -9.59 15.44 1.56
C HIS A 202 -8.36 14.53 1.46
N ARG A 203 -8.35 13.41 2.18
CA ARG A 203 -7.27 12.41 2.14
C ARG A 203 -7.12 11.77 0.77
N LEU A 204 -8.21 11.52 0.06
CA LEU A 204 -8.16 11.02 -1.31
C LEU A 204 -7.47 12.04 -2.21
N SER A 205 -7.80 13.33 -2.09
CA SER A 205 -7.26 14.39 -2.95
C SER A 205 -5.74 14.61 -2.83
N VAL A 206 -5.10 14.12 -1.77
CA VAL A 206 -3.64 14.20 -1.58
C VAL A 206 -2.92 12.90 -1.93
N CYS A 207 -3.65 11.86 -2.33
CA CYS A 207 -3.05 10.63 -2.85
C CYS A 207 -2.38 10.87 -4.20
N ARG A 208 -1.35 10.07 -4.50
CA ARG A 208 -0.63 10.04 -5.78
C ARG A 208 -1.52 9.52 -6.90
N LEU A 209 -2.37 8.53 -6.62
CA LEU A 209 -3.28 7.90 -7.58
C LEU A 209 -4.73 7.94 -7.08
N PRO A 210 -5.34 9.13 -6.91
CA PRO A 210 -6.63 9.27 -6.25
C PRO A 210 -7.79 8.66 -7.04
N PHE A 211 -7.59 8.39 -8.34
CA PHE A 211 -8.61 7.90 -9.27
C PHE A 211 -8.61 6.39 -9.47
N GLN A 212 -7.76 5.65 -8.75
CA GLN A 212 -7.66 4.20 -8.81
C GLN A 212 -7.63 3.62 -7.40
N CYS A 213 -8.36 2.55 -7.09
CA CYS A 213 -8.31 1.89 -5.79
C CYS A 213 -7.02 1.07 -5.65
N ALA A 214 -6.84 0.37 -4.53
CA ALA A 214 -5.68 -0.49 -4.30
C ALA A 214 -5.50 -1.59 -5.37
N HIS A 215 -6.58 -1.96 -6.06
CA HIS A 215 -6.62 -3.01 -7.08
C HIS A 215 -6.76 -2.48 -8.51
N GLY A 216 -6.68 -1.16 -8.71
CA GLY A 216 -6.76 -0.53 -10.03
C GLY A 216 -8.16 -0.20 -10.55
N ARG A 217 -9.23 -0.42 -9.75
CA ARG A 217 -10.59 -0.01 -10.13
C ARG A 217 -10.76 1.51 -9.98
N PRO A 218 -11.62 2.18 -10.76
CA PRO A 218 -11.91 3.60 -10.55
C PRO A 218 -12.44 3.88 -9.14
N THR A 219 -11.97 4.95 -8.50
CA THR A 219 -12.51 5.42 -7.20
C THR A 219 -13.69 6.37 -7.38
N CYS A 220 -13.71 7.12 -8.48
CA CYS A 220 -14.78 8.04 -8.80
C CYS A 220 -15.06 8.10 -10.31
N ALA A 221 -16.26 8.58 -10.66
CA ALA A 221 -16.68 8.82 -12.03
C ALA A 221 -17.53 10.10 -12.12
N ILE A 222 -17.39 10.84 -13.22
CA ILE A 222 -18.32 11.92 -13.55
C ILE A 222 -19.59 11.28 -14.08
N LEU A 223 -20.71 11.51 -13.40
CA LEU A 223 -22.03 11.00 -13.79
C LEU A 223 -22.68 11.88 -14.86
N SER A 224 -22.57 13.20 -14.72
CA SER A 224 -23.19 14.16 -15.64
C SER A 224 -22.54 15.54 -15.54
N THR A 225 -22.76 16.36 -16.56
CA THR A 225 -22.46 17.80 -16.55
C THR A 225 -23.74 18.58 -16.75
N LEU A 226 -24.08 19.44 -15.79
CA LEU A 226 -25.26 20.28 -15.81
C LEU A 226 -24.82 21.73 -16.08
N PHE A 227 -25.11 22.26 -17.26
CA PHE A 227 -24.81 23.65 -17.57
C PHE A 227 -25.89 24.57 -17.03
N ASP A 228 -25.49 25.75 -16.58
CA ASP A 228 -26.42 26.81 -16.21
C ASP A 228 -27.21 27.21 -17.47
N THR A 229 -28.52 27.41 -17.30
CA THR A 229 -29.45 27.82 -18.36
C THR A 229 -29.35 29.29 -18.69
#